data_AF-A0A0D8XXM7-F1
#
_entry.id   AF-A0A0D8XXM7-F1
#
_cell.length_a   1.000
_cell.length_b   1.000
_cell.length_c   1.000
_cell.angle_alpha   90.00
_cell.angle_beta   90.00
_cell.angle_gamma   90.00
#
_symmetry.space_group_name_H-M   'P 1'
#
loop_
_entity.id
_entity.type
_entity.pdbx_description
1 polymer ?
#
loop_
_entity_poly.entity_id
_entity_poly.type
_entity_poly.pdbx_seq_one_letter_code
_entity_poly.pdbx_strand_id
1 'polypeptide(L)'
;MTEVAERYVEQIQTTVETMRRRVIAYYDGIFFIGNKIMTAAERARDVAEPVAYDVKDYVTNATSQSEPVSVVEKDTKNNIVELYLGISVLMLGISSGELAGAFVFPIILEKIFDTYVEVIVTFLVPTYVYLNIRKNAAMDDTERRTCLFGFCLVIGILLGHLIGGALTSIAPSVFFVPPLLLGLFMDNELLRTPLADMDRNTFFAIGGSVSSLLCTILAIIPVGKFSIAIFLISLIHVAFLSVHFQVVTQCAKEKIMMVGESQFSYIVGVLAIQIITTALFGSDPNAYQQNEHQR
;
A
#
# COMPACT_ATOMS: atom_id res chain seq x y z
N MET A 1 66.03 0.76 -30.13
CA MET A 1 65.01 1.83 -30.00
C MET A 1 63.73 1.45 -30.73
N THR A 2 63.81 0.98 -31.99
CA THR A 2 62.66 0.56 -32.81
C THR A 2 61.92 -0.67 -32.26
N GLU A 3 62.65 -1.71 -31.84
CA GLU A 3 62.06 -2.95 -31.28
C GLU A 3 61.31 -2.71 -29.96
N VAL A 4 61.77 -1.76 -29.15
CA VAL A 4 61.09 -1.39 -27.89
C VAL A 4 59.78 -0.67 -28.19
N ALA A 5 59.77 0.23 -29.18
CA ALA A 5 58.56 0.93 -29.61
C ALA A 5 57.51 -0.04 -30.20
N GLU A 6 57.95 -1.03 -31.00
CA GLU A 6 57.06 -2.05 -31.56
C GLU A 6 56.39 -2.90 -30.47
N ARG A 7 57.14 -3.33 -29.44
CA ARG A 7 56.56 -4.07 -28.31
C ARG A 7 55.56 -3.26 -27.49
N TYR A 8 55.78 -1.95 -27.33
CA TYR A 8 54.81 -1.08 -26.66
C TYR A 8 53.53 -0.90 -27.48
N VAL A 9 53.62 -0.78 -28.81
CA VAL A 9 52.46 -0.71 -29.70
C VAL A 9 51.66 -2.01 -29.64
N GLU A 10 52.34 -3.15 -29.67
CA GLU A 10 51.69 -4.47 -29.58
C GLU A 10 51.00 -4.70 -28.22
N GLN A 11 51.60 -4.25 -27.11
CA GLN A 11 50.96 -4.30 -25.79
C GLN A 11 49.72 -3.40 -25.68
N ILE A 12 49.78 -2.18 -26.22
CA ILE A 12 48.64 -1.26 -26.24
C ILE A 12 47.51 -1.86 -27.08
N GLN A 13 47.82 -2.37 -28.28
CA GLN A 13 46.83 -2.99 -29.16
C GLN A 13 46.17 -4.21 -28.51
N THR A 14 46.95 -5.05 -27.83
CA THR A 14 46.42 -6.21 -27.10
C THR A 14 45.51 -5.78 -25.94
N THR A 15 45.89 -4.74 -25.20
CA THR A 15 45.09 -4.24 -24.07
C THR A 15 43.78 -3.62 -24.53
N VAL A 16 43.80 -2.84 -25.61
CA VAL A 16 42.60 -2.25 -26.22
C VAL A 16 41.66 -3.35 -26.74
N GLU A 17 42.17 -4.38 -27.42
CA GLU A 17 41.33 -5.47 -27.92
C GLU A 17 40.73 -6.29 -26.78
N THR A 18 41.48 -6.48 -25.67
CA THR A 18 40.98 -7.16 -24.48
C THR A 18 39.89 -6.35 -23.77
N MET A 19 40.05 -5.02 -23.68
CA MET A 19 39.01 -4.13 -23.16
C MET A 19 37.76 -4.15 -24.03
N ARG A 20 37.91 -4.06 -25.36
CA ARG A 20 36.80 -4.13 -26.32
C ARG A 20 35.97 -5.41 -26.15
N ARG A 21 36.63 -6.58 -26.05
CA ARG A 21 35.94 -7.86 -25.84
C ARG A 21 35.18 -7.92 -24.52
N ARG A 22 35.73 -7.33 -23.44
CA ARG A 22 35.04 -7.24 -22.15
C ARG A 22 33.81 -6.34 -22.22
N VAL A 23 33.90 -5.18 -22.88
CA VAL A 23 32.76 -4.27 -23.07
C VAL A 23 31.64 -4.95 -23.87
N ILE A 24 31.98 -5.67 -24.94
CA ILE A 24 31.00 -6.43 -25.71
C ILE A 24 30.37 -7.55 -24.85
N ALA A 25 31.15 -8.28 -24.05
CA ALA A 25 30.62 -9.31 -23.16
C ALA A 25 29.69 -8.76 -22.07
N TYR A 26 29.97 -7.57 -21.51
CA TYR A 26 29.05 -6.89 -20.59
C TYR A 26 27.76 -6.47 -21.29
N TYR A 27 27.86 -5.95 -22.53
CA TYR A 27 26.72 -5.57 -23.34
C TYR A 27 25.82 -6.78 -23.67
N ASP A 28 26.43 -7.88 -24.13
CA ASP A 28 25.72 -9.14 -24.41
C ASP A 28 25.08 -9.73 -23.15
N GLY A 29 25.75 -9.63 -22.00
CA GLY A 29 25.21 -10.05 -20.70
C GLY A 29 23.98 -9.24 -20.28
N ILE A 30 24.01 -7.92 -20.44
CA ILE A 30 22.86 -7.03 -20.18
C ILE A 30 21.72 -7.35 -21.14
N PHE A 31 22.01 -7.57 -22.43
CA PHE A 31 21.00 -7.89 -23.43
C PHE A 31 20.35 -9.27 -23.19
N PHE A 32 21.14 -10.26 -22.76
CA PHE A 32 20.64 -11.58 -22.36
C PHE A 32 19.71 -11.50 -21.15
N ILE A 33 20.10 -10.73 -20.12
CA ILE A 33 19.24 -10.49 -18.95
C ILE A 33 17.97 -9.75 -19.37
N GLY A 34 18.09 -8.71 -20.21
CA GLY A 34 16.96 -7.95 -20.74
C GLY A 34 15.96 -8.84 -21.48
N ASN A 35 16.42 -9.70 -22.39
CA ASN A 35 15.54 -10.63 -23.11
C ASN A 35 14.89 -11.66 -22.19
N LYS A 36 15.60 -12.13 -21.16
CA LYS A 36 15.05 -13.07 -20.17
C LYS A 36 13.97 -12.40 -19.30
N ILE A 37 14.18 -11.14 -18.92
CA ILE A 37 13.18 -10.33 -18.21
C ILE A 37 11.97 -10.07 -19.12
N MET A 38 12.18 -9.74 -20.40
CA MET A 38 11.10 -9.48 -21.35
C MET A 38 10.25 -10.74 -21.56
N THR A 39 10.88 -11.90 -21.74
CA THR A 39 10.17 -13.19 -21.86
C THR A 39 9.39 -13.53 -20.58
N ALA A 40 9.96 -13.24 -19.40
CA ALA A 40 9.27 -13.44 -18.13
C ALA A 40 8.09 -12.47 -17.96
N ALA A 41 8.23 -11.22 -18.40
CA ALA A 41 7.18 -10.21 -18.36
C ALA A 41 6.03 -10.55 -19.33
N GLU A 42 6.32 -11.04 -20.52
CA GLU A 42 5.30 -11.53 -21.47
C GLU A 42 4.52 -12.71 -20.88
N ARG A 43 5.20 -13.70 -20.30
CA ARG A 43 4.53 -14.81 -19.62
C ARG A 43 3.70 -14.36 -18.42
N ALA A 44 4.19 -13.39 -17.66
CA ALA A 44 3.44 -12.81 -16.55
C ALA A 44 2.18 -12.10 -17.07
N ARG A 45 2.29 -11.38 -18.19
CA ARG A 45 1.14 -10.75 -18.85
C ARG A 45 0.12 -11.76 -19.33
N ASP A 46 0.54 -12.83 -20.01
CA ASP A 46 -0.38 -13.86 -20.52
C ASP A 46 -1.18 -14.53 -19.40
N VAL A 47 -0.61 -14.62 -18.20
CA VAL A 47 -1.29 -15.12 -17.00
C VAL A 47 -2.14 -14.04 -16.33
N ALA A 48 -1.66 -12.80 -16.28
CA ALA A 48 -2.33 -11.70 -15.58
C ALA A 48 -3.52 -11.12 -16.35
N GLU A 49 -3.46 -11.09 -17.68
CA GLU A 49 -4.49 -10.53 -18.55
C GLU A 49 -5.87 -11.20 -18.39
N PRO A 50 -6.01 -12.55 -18.45
CA PRO A 50 -7.31 -13.19 -18.21
C PRO A 50 -7.83 -12.95 -16.78
N VAL A 51 -6.94 -13.03 -15.79
CA VAL A 51 -7.29 -12.76 -14.38
C VAL A 51 -7.77 -11.31 -14.19
N ALA A 52 -7.15 -10.35 -14.87
CA ALA A 52 -7.54 -8.95 -14.80
C ALA A 52 -8.94 -8.72 -15.39
N TYR A 53 -9.30 -9.40 -16.48
CA TYR A 53 -10.66 -9.32 -17.05
C TYR A 53 -11.69 -9.94 -16.11
N ASP A 54 -11.42 -11.13 -15.57
CA ASP A 54 -12.32 -11.78 -14.62
C ASP A 54 -12.55 -10.92 -13.36
N VAL A 55 -11.48 -10.34 -12.81
CA VAL A 55 -11.56 -9.43 -11.66
C VAL A 55 -12.34 -8.16 -12.03
N LYS A 56 -12.12 -7.58 -13.21
CA LYS A 56 -12.85 -6.39 -13.66
C LYS A 56 -14.34 -6.66 -13.77
N ASP A 57 -14.73 -7.78 -14.37
CA ASP A 57 -16.13 -8.15 -14.53
C ASP A 57 -16.77 -8.42 -13.16
N TYR A 58 -16.05 -9.10 -12.26
CA TYR A 58 -16.51 -9.33 -10.89
C TYR A 58 -16.71 -8.03 -10.10
N VAL A 59 -15.75 -7.10 -10.17
CA VAL A 59 -15.87 -5.77 -9.54
C VAL A 59 -17.04 -4.99 -10.14
N THR A 60 -17.20 -5.01 -11.47
CA THR A 60 -18.30 -4.32 -12.15
C THR A 60 -19.66 -4.85 -11.69
N ASN A 61 -19.79 -6.18 -11.58
CA ASN A 61 -20.99 -6.82 -11.07
C ASN A 61 -21.25 -6.45 -9.60
N ALA A 62 -20.23 -6.48 -8.74
CA ALA A 62 -20.34 -6.08 -7.35
C ALA A 62 -20.76 -4.61 -7.19
N THR A 63 -20.22 -3.72 -8.02
CA THR A 63 -20.52 -2.28 -8.02
C THR A 63 -21.90 -1.94 -8.58
N SER A 64 -22.47 -2.81 -9.42
CA SER A 64 -23.81 -2.61 -9.95
C SER A 64 -24.93 -2.85 -8.92
N GLN A 65 -24.61 -3.39 -7.73
CA GLN A 65 -25.61 -3.65 -6.69
C GLN A 65 -26.06 -2.38 -5.97
N SER A 66 -27.35 -2.08 -6.06
CA SER A 66 -28.00 -0.93 -5.40
C SER A 66 -28.84 -1.32 -4.18
N GLU A 67 -28.77 -2.58 -3.73
CA GLU A 67 -29.57 -3.01 -2.58
C GLU A 67 -29.09 -2.32 -1.29
N PRO A 68 -30.03 -1.75 -0.49
CA PRO A 68 -29.69 -1.14 0.79
C PRO A 68 -28.93 -2.09 1.71
N VAL A 69 -28.07 -1.52 2.55
CA VAL A 69 -27.24 -2.31 3.48
C VAL A 69 -28.09 -3.00 4.55
N SER A 70 -29.26 -2.45 4.88
CA SER A 70 -30.19 -3.04 5.85
C SER A 70 -30.86 -4.34 5.37
N VAL A 71 -30.83 -4.63 4.07
CA VAL A 71 -31.35 -5.90 3.51
C VAL A 71 -30.37 -7.06 3.73
N VAL A 72 -29.10 -6.76 4.05
CA VAL A 72 -28.09 -7.78 4.34
C VAL A 72 -28.42 -8.51 5.64
N GLU A 73 -28.32 -9.84 5.62
CA GLU A 73 -28.53 -10.68 6.80
C GLU A 73 -27.69 -10.18 8.00
N LYS A 74 -28.29 -10.18 9.19
CA LYS A 74 -27.69 -9.60 10.39
C LYS A 74 -26.29 -10.16 10.69
N ASP A 75 -26.11 -11.47 10.58
CA ASP A 75 -24.82 -12.13 10.84
C ASP A 75 -23.75 -11.69 9.82
N THR A 76 -24.13 -11.60 8.54
CA THR A 76 -23.25 -11.09 7.48
C THR A 76 -22.89 -9.62 7.73
N LYS A 77 -23.87 -8.79 8.10
CA LYS A 77 -23.65 -7.39 8.44
C LYS A 77 -22.65 -7.25 9.60
N ASN A 78 -22.81 -8.04 10.66
CA ASN A 78 -21.92 -8.02 11.81
C ASN A 78 -20.48 -8.40 11.43
N ASN A 79 -20.28 -9.40 10.59
CA ASN A 79 -18.96 -9.78 10.09
C ASN A 79 -18.31 -8.66 9.27
N ILE A 80 -19.09 -7.95 8.44
CA ILE A 80 -18.58 -6.81 7.65
C ILE A 80 -18.26 -5.62 8.58
N VAL A 81 -19.07 -5.36 9.62
CA VAL A 81 -18.78 -4.32 10.62
C VAL A 81 -17.46 -4.65 11.33
N GLU A 82 -17.31 -5.88 11.81
CA GLU A 82 -16.10 -6.35 12.48
C GLU A 82 -14.87 -6.25 11.56
N LEU A 83 -15.02 -6.57 10.28
CA LEU A 83 -13.97 -6.40 9.27
C LEU A 83 -13.46 -4.95 9.23
N TYR A 84 -14.36 -3.96 9.10
CA TYR A 84 -13.98 -2.54 8.96
C TYR A 84 -13.51 -1.91 10.26
N LEU A 85 -14.07 -2.31 11.40
CA LEU A 85 -13.52 -1.94 12.70
C LEU A 85 -12.10 -2.51 12.88
N GLY A 86 -11.87 -3.76 12.48
CA GLY A 86 -10.55 -4.38 12.44
C GLY A 86 -9.58 -3.64 11.52
N ILE A 87 -10.00 -3.29 10.30
CA ILE A 87 -9.21 -2.46 9.37
C ILE A 87 -8.82 -1.13 10.02
N SER A 88 -9.74 -0.49 10.73
CA SER A 88 -9.47 0.78 11.43
C SER A 88 -8.36 0.63 12.48
N VAL A 89 -8.37 -0.46 13.24
CA VAL A 89 -7.29 -0.78 14.19
C VAL A 89 -5.97 -1.08 13.47
N LEU A 90 -6.00 -1.79 12.35
CA LEU A 90 -4.80 -2.05 11.53
C LEU A 90 -4.21 -0.75 10.95
N MET A 91 -5.05 0.20 10.56
CA MET A 91 -4.63 1.54 10.09
C MET A 91 -3.94 2.35 11.20
N LEU A 92 -4.39 2.22 12.46
CA LEU A 92 -3.67 2.77 13.60
C LEU A 92 -2.30 2.10 13.78
N GLY A 93 -2.21 0.79 13.54
CA GLY A 93 -0.95 0.05 13.51
C GLY A 93 0.04 0.61 12.48
N ILE A 94 -0.42 0.86 11.25
CA ILE A 94 0.41 1.48 10.19
C ILE A 94 0.86 2.87 10.63
N SER A 95 -0.07 3.72 11.03
CA SER A 95 0.21 5.12 11.40
C SER A 95 1.20 5.23 12.56
N SER A 96 1.02 4.40 13.59
CA SER A 96 1.93 4.36 14.74
C SER A 96 3.31 3.82 14.33
N GLY A 97 3.35 2.81 13.46
CA GLY A 97 4.60 2.33 12.86
C GLY A 97 5.32 3.42 12.09
N GLU A 98 4.63 4.16 11.22
CA GLU A 98 5.19 5.24 10.41
C GLU A 98 5.77 6.38 11.24
N LEU A 99 5.05 6.81 12.28
CA LEU A 99 5.57 7.81 13.22
C LEU A 99 6.77 7.28 14.00
N ALA A 100 6.75 6.00 14.41
CA ALA A 100 7.87 5.40 15.09
C ALA A 100 9.11 5.25 14.18
N GLY A 101 8.93 4.86 12.93
CA GLY A 101 9.98 4.78 11.92
C GLY A 101 10.59 6.14 11.59
N ALA A 102 9.75 7.18 11.49
CA ALA A 102 10.18 8.54 11.16
C ALA A 102 10.89 9.25 12.32
N PHE A 103 10.48 9.03 13.58
CA PHE A 103 10.94 9.84 14.71
C PHE A 103 11.65 9.06 15.84
N VAL A 104 11.33 7.79 16.06
CA VAL A 104 11.80 7.04 17.24
C VAL A 104 12.96 6.11 16.89
N PHE A 105 12.83 5.36 15.79
CA PHE A 105 13.79 4.35 15.36
C PHE A 105 14.80 4.72 14.24
N PRO A 106 14.89 5.96 13.69
CA PRO A 106 15.84 6.24 12.60
C PRO A 106 17.28 5.79 12.90
N ILE A 107 17.82 6.16 14.06
CA ILE A 107 19.21 5.85 14.45
C ILE A 107 19.48 4.34 14.51
N ILE A 108 18.47 3.55 14.88
CA ILE A 108 18.60 2.09 14.97
C ILE A 108 18.52 1.48 13.57
N LEU A 109 17.57 1.95 12.76
CA LEU A 109 17.35 1.43 11.40
C LEU A 109 18.52 1.78 10.47
N GLU A 110 19.05 3.00 10.51
CA GLU A 110 20.24 3.41 9.76
C GLU A 110 21.50 2.56 10.06
N LYS A 111 21.58 1.98 11.27
CA LYS A 111 22.70 1.10 11.65
C LYS A 111 22.53 -0.34 11.18
N ILE A 112 21.29 -0.78 10.98
CA ILE A 112 20.96 -2.18 10.65
C ILE A 112 20.75 -2.35 9.15
N PHE A 113 20.09 -1.39 8.50
CA PHE A 113 19.67 -1.47 7.12
C PHE A 113 20.40 -0.46 6.25
N ASP A 114 20.92 -0.96 5.12
CA ASP A 114 21.20 -0.12 3.96
C ASP A 114 19.88 0.16 3.21
N THR A 115 19.73 1.33 2.60
CA THR A 115 18.50 1.78 1.95
C THR A 115 18.00 0.78 0.91
N TYR A 116 18.91 0.17 0.13
CA TYR A 116 18.54 -0.86 -0.84
C TYR A 116 17.96 -2.12 -0.20
N VAL A 117 18.53 -2.55 0.94
CA VAL A 117 18.05 -3.71 1.69
C VAL A 117 16.67 -3.41 2.27
N GLU A 118 16.49 -2.21 2.82
CA GLU A 118 15.22 -1.78 3.38
C GLU A 118 14.09 -1.76 2.35
N VAL A 119 14.36 -1.24 1.15
CA VAL A 119 13.41 -1.28 0.02
C VAL A 119 13.05 -2.72 -0.32
N ILE A 120 14.03 -3.62 -0.41
CA ILE A 120 13.77 -5.04 -0.69
C ILE A 120 12.89 -5.66 0.40
N VAL A 121 13.22 -5.44 1.68
CA VAL A 121 12.46 -5.95 2.82
C VAL A 121 11.02 -5.42 2.81
N THR A 122 10.82 -4.16 2.42
CA THR A 122 9.50 -3.52 2.30
C THR A 122 8.60 -4.26 1.31
N PHE A 123 9.13 -4.82 0.22
CA PHE A 123 8.37 -5.67 -0.71
C PHE A 123 8.24 -7.13 -0.24
N LEU A 124 9.23 -7.63 0.50
CA LEU A 124 9.28 -9.03 0.93
C LEU A 124 8.35 -9.31 2.11
N VAL A 125 8.19 -8.35 3.02
CA VAL A 125 7.33 -8.46 4.21
C VAL A 125 5.85 -8.71 3.86
N PRO A 126 5.19 -7.93 2.98
CA PRO A 126 3.82 -8.23 2.54
C PRO A 126 3.70 -9.61 1.90
N THR A 127 4.67 -10.00 1.07
CA THR A 127 4.69 -11.30 0.40
C THR A 127 4.77 -12.45 1.41
N TYR A 128 5.65 -12.33 2.40
CA TYR A 128 5.79 -13.31 3.48
C TYR A 128 4.50 -13.46 4.28
N VAL A 129 3.90 -12.34 4.70
CA VAL A 129 2.67 -12.34 5.51
C VAL A 129 1.51 -12.94 4.73
N TYR A 130 1.35 -12.59 3.46
CA TYR A 130 0.33 -13.17 2.58
C TYR A 130 0.48 -14.69 2.48
N LEU A 131 1.69 -15.18 2.23
CA LEU A 131 1.96 -16.61 2.14
C LEU A 131 1.75 -17.32 3.48
N ASN A 132 2.09 -16.67 4.60
CA ASN A 132 1.88 -17.22 5.93
C ASN A 132 0.38 -17.39 6.24
N ILE A 133 -0.43 -16.36 5.99
CA ILE A 133 -1.88 -16.41 6.19
C ILE A 133 -2.52 -17.50 5.32
N ARG A 134 -2.10 -17.60 4.04
CA ARG A 134 -2.71 -18.53 3.09
C ARG A 134 -2.29 -19.99 3.32
N LYS A 135 -1.04 -20.25 3.72
CA LYS A 135 -0.52 -21.61 3.90
C LYS A 135 -0.81 -22.19 5.28
N ASN A 136 -0.99 -21.34 6.29
CA ASN A 136 -1.16 -21.79 7.65
C ASN A 136 -2.64 -22.00 7.99
N ALA A 137 -3.21 -23.10 7.50
CA ALA A 137 -4.64 -23.42 7.68
C ALA A 137 -5.07 -23.61 9.14
N ALA A 138 -4.12 -23.85 10.05
CA ALA A 138 -4.36 -24.02 11.49
C ALA A 138 -4.27 -22.71 12.29
N MET A 139 -4.01 -21.58 11.62
CA MET A 139 -3.81 -20.29 12.26
C MET A 139 -5.14 -19.73 12.78
N ASP A 140 -5.24 -19.63 14.10
CA ASP A 140 -6.42 -19.13 14.80
C ASP A 140 -6.73 -17.68 14.42
N ASP A 141 -7.98 -17.25 14.58
CA ASP A 141 -8.40 -15.89 14.25
C ASP A 141 -7.68 -14.83 15.11
N THR A 142 -7.37 -15.15 16.37
CA THR A 142 -6.57 -14.29 17.24
C THR A 142 -5.15 -14.13 16.69
N GLU A 143 -4.50 -15.25 16.37
CA GLU A 143 -3.15 -15.27 15.82
C GLU A 143 -3.08 -14.51 14.49
N ARG A 144 -4.12 -14.64 13.66
CA ARG A 144 -4.24 -13.91 12.39
C ARG A 144 -4.33 -12.41 12.58
N ARG A 145 -5.16 -11.94 13.53
CA ARG A 145 -5.27 -10.51 13.85
C ARG A 145 -3.97 -9.96 14.41
N THR A 146 -3.31 -10.69 15.31
CA THR A 146 -2.00 -10.30 15.86
C THR A 146 -0.93 -10.27 14.77
N CYS A 147 -0.91 -11.25 13.86
CA CYS A 147 0.02 -11.28 12.73
C CYS A 147 -0.18 -10.08 11.80
N LEU A 148 -1.43 -9.76 11.45
CA LEU A 148 -1.77 -8.60 10.61
C LEU A 148 -1.40 -7.27 11.29
N PHE A 149 -1.65 -7.14 12.59
CA PHE A 149 -1.26 -5.93 13.33
C PHE A 149 0.26 -5.79 13.42
N GLY A 150 0.98 -6.89 13.68
CA GLY A 150 2.44 -6.91 13.65
C GLY A 150 3.00 -6.56 12.27
N PHE A 151 2.38 -7.06 11.21
CA PHE A 151 2.67 -6.66 9.83
C PHE A 151 2.50 -5.15 9.63
N CYS A 152 1.36 -4.58 10.01
CA CYS A 152 1.09 -3.15 9.91
C CYS A 152 2.13 -2.29 10.64
N LEU A 153 2.54 -2.70 11.85
CA LEU A 153 3.58 -2.00 12.61
C LEU A 153 4.93 -2.07 11.91
N VAL A 154 5.36 -3.25 11.47
CA VAL A 154 6.67 -3.44 10.82
C VAL A 154 6.73 -2.69 9.50
N ILE A 155 5.72 -2.84 8.64
CA ILE A 155 5.70 -2.15 7.35
C ILE A 155 5.59 -0.64 7.53
N GLY A 156 4.83 -0.18 8.53
CA GLY A 156 4.76 1.22 8.89
C GLY A 156 6.11 1.77 9.33
N ILE A 157 6.86 1.06 10.18
CA ILE A 157 8.21 1.47 10.63
C ILE A 157 9.16 1.63 9.45
N LEU A 158 9.18 0.65 8.53
CA LEU A 158 10.05 0.70 7.35
C LEU A 158 9.66 1.87 6.41
N LEU A 159 8.38 2.07 6.15
CA LEU A 159 7.91 3.19 5.33
C LEU A 159 8.16 4.55 6.00
N GLY A 160 7.96 4.63 7.31
CA GLY A 160 8.26 5.82 8.11
C GLY A 160 9.74 6.18 8.08
N HIS A 161 10.63 5.21 8.04
CA HIS A 161 12.06 5.47 7.91
C HIS A 161 12.45 5.86 6.47
N LEU A 162 11.95 5.15 5.45
CA LEU A 162 12.25 5.42 4.03
C LEU A 162 11.72 6.76 3.52
N ILE A 163 10.47 7.12 3.87
CA ILE A 163 9.76 8.28 3.29
C ILE A 163 9.11 9.18 4.37
N GLY A 164 9.49 9.04 5.64
CA GLY A 164 8.84 9.70 6.79
C GLY A 164 8.68 11.21 6.69
N GLY A 165 9.66 11.93 6.15
CA GLY A 165 9.58 13.38 5.97
C GLY A 165 8.41 13.80 5.07
N ALA A 166 8.23 13.10 3.95
CA ALA A 166 7.11 13.33 3.04
C ALA A 166 5.80 12.70 3.55
N LEU A 167 5.88 11.57 4.25
CA LEU A 167 4.73 10.83 4.77
C LEU A 167 4.02 11.58 5.91
N THR A 168 4.79 12.18 6.82
CA THR A 168 4.22 12.96 7.94
C THR A 168 3.47 14.20 7.46
N SER A 169 3.82 14.74 6.29
CA SER A 169 3.13 15.88 5.68
C SER A 169 1.69 15.58 5.21
N ILE A 170 1.35 14.30 5.02
CA ILE A 170 0.01 13.85 4.62
C ILE A 170 -0.84 13.32 5.78
N ALA A 171 -0.35 13.42 7.02
CA ALA A 171 -1.05 13.01 8.26
C ALA A 171 -1.67 11.61 8.22
N PRO A 172 -0.87 10.54 8.07
CA PRO A 172 -1.39 9.17 7.99
C PRO A 172 -2.19 8.76 9.23
N SER A 173 -1.91 9.39 10.39
CA SER A 173 -2.57 9.15 11.67
C SER A 173 -4.08 9.29 11.69
N VAL A 174 -4.69 9.93 10.69
CA VAL A 174 -6.16 10.08 10.60
C VAL A 174 -6.81 9.13 9.60
N PHE A 175 -6.04 8.34 8.84
CA PHE A 175 -6.60 7.46 7.80
C PHE A 175 -7.37 6.26 8.36
N PHE A 176 -7.37 6.03 9.68
CA PHE A 176 -8.30 5.06 10.28
C PHE A 176 -9.76 5.55 10.31
N VAL A 177 -10.00 6.86 10.16
CA VAL A 177 -11.32 7.48 10.32
C VAL A 177 -12.33 7.01 9.25
N PRO A 178 -11.98 6.92 7.95
CA PRO A 178 -12.91 6.44 6.94
C PRO A 178 -13.48 5.04 7.15
N PRO A 179 -12.67 3.97 7.34
CA PRO A 179 -13.21 2.65 7.61
C PRO A 179 -14.00 2.60 8.94
N LEU A 180 -13.60 3.38 9.96
CA LEU A 180 -14.28 3.44 11.24
C LEU A 180 -15.71 3.98 11.08
N LEU A 181 -15.85 5.14 10.44
CA LEU A 181 -17.15 5.77 10.26
C LEU A 181 -18.07 4.95 9.36
N LEU A 182 -17.53 4.34 8.30
CA LEU A 182 -18.33 3.49 7.43
C LEU A 182 -18.84 2.24 8.16
N GLY A 183 -18.00 1.62 9.00
CA GLY A 183 -18.40 0.52 9.87
C GLY A 183 -19.50 0.93 10.86
N LEU A 184 -19.39 2.11 11.47
CA LEU A 184 -20.37 2.64 12.42
C LEU A 184 -21.71 3.04 11.75
N PHE A 185 -21.68 3.63 10.56
CA PHE A 185 -22.91 3.99 9.82
C PHE A 185 -23.69 2.78 9.33
N MET A 186 -23.03 1.63 9.17
CA MET A 186 -23.69 0.36 8.86
C MET A 186 -24.34 -0.29 10.09
N ASP A 187 -23.83 0.02 11.29
CA ASP A 187 -24.39 -0.51 12.52
C ASP A 187 -25.49 0.38 13.13
N ASN A 188 -26.72 0.13 12.69
CA ASN A 188 -27.92 0.74 13.25
C ASN A 188 -28.17 0.47 14.75
N GLU A 189 -27.47 -0.48 15.37
CA GLU A 189 -27.59 -0.73 16.83
C GLU A 189 -26.75 0.27 17.63
N LEU A 190 -25.54 0.58 17.17
CA LEU A 190 -24.65 1.57 17.78
C LEU A 190 -25.03 3.01 17.39
N LEU A 191 -25.33 3.25 16.12
CA LEU A 191 -25.60 4.59 15.59
C LEU A 191 -26.87 4.56 14.73
N ARG A 192 -28.00 4.97 15.31
CA ARG A 192 -29.27 5.05 14.59
C ARG A 192 -29.20 6.14 13.53
N THR A 193 -28.98 5.73 12.29
CA THR A 193 -29.00 6.63 11.13
C THR A 193 -29.89 6.05 10.04
N PRO A 194 -30.53 6.89 9.21
CA PRO A 194 -31.28 6.40 8.06
C PRO A 194 -30.38 5.90 6.92
N LEU A 195 -29.04 6.02 7.07
CA LEU A 195 -28.06 5.74 6.02
C LEU A 195 -28.06 4.28 5.59
N ALA A 196 -28.19 3.34 6.52
CA ALA A 196 -28.19 1.91 6.19
C ALA A 196 -29.43 1.46 5.39
N ASP A 197 -30.54 2.21 5.49
CA ASP A 197 -31.79 1.95 4.77
C ASP A 197 -31.85 2.63 3.40
N MET A 198 -30.89 3.50 3.09
CA MET A 198 -30.79 4.16 1.78
C MET A 198 -30.21 3.22 0.72
N ASP A 199 -30.41 3.58 -0.56
CA ASP A 199 -29.68 2.98 -1.68
C ASP A 199 -28.17 3.03 -1.42
N ARG A 200 -27.47 1.94 -1.76
CA ARG A 200 -26.05 1.73 -1.49
C ARG A 200 -25.17 2.83 -2.06
N ASN A 201 -25.52 3.36 -3.24
CA ASN A 201 -24.80 4.49 -3.84
C ASN A 201 -24.95 5.77 -3.01
N THR A 202 -26.13 5.99 -2.45
CA THR A 202 -26.42 7.14 -1.58
C THR A 202 -25.72 6.97 -0.23
N PHE A 203 -25.70 5.75 0.32
CA PHE A 203 -24.94 5.40 1.52
C PHE A 203 -23.45 5.74 1.36
N PHE A 204 -22.81 5.31 0.28
CA PHE A 204 -21.40 5.63 0.02
C PHE A 204 -21.17 7.10 -0.27
N ALA A 205 -22.06 7.77 -1.01
CA ALA A 205 -21.92 9.19 -1.30
C ALA A 205 -21.95 10.01 -0.01
N ILE A 206 -22.93 9.79 0.87
CA ILE A 206 -23.08 10.58 2.10
C ILE A 206 -22.07 10.11 3.14
N GLY A 207 -22.00 8.81 3.44
CA GLY A 207 -21.08 8.24 4.44
C GLY A 207 -19.61 8.46 4.05
N GLY A 208 -19.29 8.34 2.76
CA GLY A 208 -17.98 8.65 2.21
C GLY A 208 -17.63 10.13 2.27
N SER A 209 -18.58 11.03 1.97
CA SER A 209 -18.34 12.47 2.08
C SER A 209 -18.13 12.91 3.53
N VAL A 210 -18.97 12.43 4.46
CA VAL A 210 -18.85 12.74 5.89
C VAL A 210 -17.53 12.20 6.44
N SER A 211 -17.14 10.99 6.07
CA SER A 211 -15.90 10.39 6.53
C SER A 211 -14.66 11.07 5.96
N SER A 212 -14.68 11.45 4.69
CA SER A 212 -13.59 12.22 4.08
C SER A 212 -13.44 13.61 4.71
N LEU A 213 -14.56 14.29 4.96
CA LEU A 213 -14.57 15.59 5.61
C LEU A 213 -14.01 15.50 7.03
N LEU A 214 -14.48 14.53 7.83
CA LEU A 214 -13.99 14.37 9.20
C LEU A 214 -12.51 14.00 9.24
N CYS A 215 -12.07 13.08 8.36
CA CYS A 215 -10.66 12.74 8.20
C CYS A 215 -9.82 14.00 7.92
N THR A 216 -10.28 14.86 7.01
CA THR A 216 -9.57 16.10 6.64
C THR A 216 -9.56 17.11 7.78
N ILE A 217 -10.66 17.27 8.52
CA ILE A 217 -10.72 18.17 9.69
C ILE A 217 -9.77 17.68 10.78
N LEU A 218 -9.76 16.38 11.08
CA LEU A 218 -8.87 15.81 12.08
C LEU A 218 -7.41 15.91 11.65
N ALA A 219 -7.10 15.87 10.35
CA ALA A 219 -5.76 16.08 9.82
C ALA A 219 -5.21 17.49 10.07
N ILE A 220 -6.08 18.49 10.32
CA ILE A 220 -5.64 19.85 10.67
C ILE A 220 -4.88 19.84 12.00
N ILE A 221 -5.20 18.93 12.93
CA ILE A 221 -4.54 18.86 14.24
C ILE A 221 -3.04 18.58 14.10
N PRO A 222 -2.58 17.49 13.42
CA PRO A 222 -1.15 17.23 13.26
C PRO A 222 -0.47 18.16 12.25
N VAL A 223 -1.16 18.64 11.22
CA VAL A 223 -0.54 19.43 10.13
C VAL A 223 -0.58 20.94 10.39
N GLY A 224 -1.46 21.40 11.27
CA GLY A 224 -1.66 22.81 11.62
C GLY A 224 -2.37 23.64 10.53
N LYS A 225 -2.68 23.06 9.37
CA LYS A 225 -3.35 23.73 8.24
C LYS A 225 -4.27 22.79 7.49
N PHE A 226 -5.29 23.37 6.84
CA PHE A 226 -6.10 22.66 5.86
C PHE A 226 -5.27 22.40 4.59
N SER A 227 -5.20 21.14 4.15
CA SER A 227 -4.46 20.74 2.95
C SER A 227 -5.41 20.12 1.93
N ILE A 228 -5.46 20.71 0.73
CA ILE A 228 -6.22 20.17 -0.40
C ILE A 228 -5.70 18.78 -0.78
N ALA A 229 -4.39 18.54 -0.66
CA ALA A 229 -3.80 17.23 -0.94
C ALA A 229 -4.39 16.15 -0.01
N ILE A 230 -4.48 16.43 1.30
CA ILE A 230 -5.05 15.48 2.26
C ILE A 230 -6.52 15.22 1.95
N PHE A 231 -7.29 16.24 1.59
CA PHE A 231 -8.68 16.08 1.19
C PHE A 231 -8.82 15.20 -0.06
N LEU A 232 -7.99 15.40 -1.10
CA LEU A 232 -8.02 14.58 -2.31
C LEU A 232 -7.62 13.13 -2.04
N ILE A 233 -6.59 12.90 -1.22
CA ILE A 233 -6.15 11.56 -0.82
C ILE A 233 -7.25 10.86 -0.03
N SER A 234 -7.90 11.58 0.87
CA SER A 234 -9.05 11.12 1.63
C SER A 234 -10.22 10.69 0.73
N LEU A 235 -10.50 11.43 -0.35
CA LEU A 235 -11.50 11.02 -1.35
C LEU A 235 -11.10 9.77 -2.11
N ILE A 236 -9.83 9.64 -2.52
CA ILE A 236 -9.32 8.43 -3.20
C ILE A 236 -9.43 7.22 -2.26
N HIS A 237 -9.07 7.40 -0.98
CA HIS A 237 -9.17 6.36 0.03
C HIS A 237 -10.63 5.92 0.24
N VAL A 238 -11.57 6.85 0.34
CA VAL A 238 -13.00 6.55 0.44
C VAL A 238 -13.55 5.86 -0.82
N ALA A 239 -13.09 6.26 -2.01
CA ALA A 239 -13.47 5.60 -3.25
C ALA A 239 -12.98 4.15 -3.28
N PHE A 240 -11.73 3.91 -2.88
CA PHE A 240 -11.19 2.56 -2.73
C PHE A 240 -11.95 1.74 -1.69
N LEU A 241 -12.28 2.33 -0.54
CA LEU A 241 -13.09 1.72 0.50
C LEU A 241 -14.48 1.31 -0.01
N SER A 242 -15.11 2.15 -0.83
CA SER A 242 -16.43 1.86 -1.40
C SER A 242 -16.38 0.66 -2.36
N VAL A 243 -15.35 0.59 -3.21
CA VAL A 243 -15.14 -0.56 -4.12
C VAL A 243 -14.86 -1.82 -3.31
N HIS A 244 -13.95 -1.75 -2.34
CA HIS A 244 -13.61 -2.88 -1.48
C HIS A 244 -14.84 -3.41 -0.73
N PHE A 245 -15.69 -2.53 -0.20
CA PHE A 245 -16.94 -2.90 0.46
C PHE A 245 -17.89 -3.67 -0.46
N GLN A 246 -18.07 -3.20 -1.69
CA GLN A 246 -18.95 -3.86 -2.64
C GLN A 246 -18.45 -5.26 -2.97
N VAL A 247 -17.15 -5.41 -3.19
CA VAL A 247 -16.49 -6.71 -3.43
C VAL A 247 -16.63 -7.63 -2.23
N VAL A 248 -16.33 -7.15 -1.01
CA VAL A 248 -16.46 -7.95 0.22
C VAL A 248 -17.90 -8.40 0.45
N THR A 249 -18.87 -7.51 0.23
CA THR A 249 -20.29 -7.83 0.39
C THR A 249 -20.73 -8.89 -0.61
N GLN A 250 -20.22 -8.84 -1.84
CA GLN A 250 -20.46 -9.89 -2.84
C GLN A 250 -19.84 -11.22 -2.42
N CYS A 251 -18.58 -11.22 -1.97
CA CYS A 251 -17.91 -12.41 -1.44
C CYS A 251 -18.64 -13.01 -0.23
N ALA A 252 -19.25 -12.17 0.61
CA ALA A 252 -20.05 -12.60 1.75
C ALA A 252 -21.36 -13.26 1.30
N LYS A 253 -22.07 -12.68 0.32
CA LYS A 253 -23.26 -13.29 -0.31
C LYS A 253 -22.94 -14.66 -0.91
N GLU A 254 -21.76 -14.82 -1.51
CA GLU A 254 -21.28 -16.06 -2.11
C GLU A 254 -20.66 -17.05 -1.10
N LYS A 255 -20.60 -16.69 0.20
CA LYS A 255 -20.00 -17.50 1.28
C LYS A 255 -18.52 -17.85 1.07
N ILE A 256 -17.81 -17.04 0.30
CA ILE A 256 -16.37 -17.18 0.04
C ILE A 256 -15.51 -16.15 0.80
N MET A 257 -16.14 -15.33 1.65
CA MET A 257 -15.47 -14.26 2.38
C MET A 257 -14.41 -14.80 3.36
N MET A 258 -13.15 -14.47 3.08
CA MET A 258 -12.03 -14.68 4.00
C MET A 258 -11.65 -13.35 4.65
N VAL A 259 -12.03 -13.17 5.92
CA VAL A 259 -11.89 -11.90 6.66
C VAL A 259 -10.43 -11.42 6.67
N GLY A 260 -9.48 -12.28 7.08
CA GLY A 260 -8.07 -11.88 7.20
C GLY A 260 -7.42 -11.53 5.85
N GLU A 261 -7.76 -12.24 4.78
CA GLU A 261 -7.27 -11.92 3.43
C GLU A 261 -7.86 -10.61 2.93
N SER A 262 -9.13 -10.35 3.23
CA SER A 262 -9.81 -9.09 2.89
C SER A 262 -9.20 -7.89 3.62
N GLN A 263 -8.85 -8.05 4.90
CA GLN A 263 -8.13 -7.04 5.69
C GLN A 263 -6.74 -6.80 5.12
N PHE A 264 -5.98 -7.86 4.84
CA PHE A 264 -4.65 -7.76 4.24
C PHE A 264 -4.70 -7.02 2.89
N SER A 265 -5.61 -7.42 2.00
CA SER A 265 -5.77 -6.79 0.68
C SER A 265 -6.14 -5.32 0.80
N TYR A 266 -6.99 -4.94 1.77
CA TYR A 266 -7.32 -3.55 2.01
C TYR A 266 -6.08 -2.75 2.41
N ILE A 267 -5.35 -3.24 3.40
CA ILE A 267 -4.16 -2.56 3.93
C ILE A 267 -3.09 -2.37 2.86
N VAL A 268 -2.79 -3.41 2.08
CA VAL A 268 -1.81 -3.31 0.99
C VAL A 268 -2.27 -2.30 -0.07
N GLY A 269 -3.57 -2.27 -0.40
CA GLY A 269 -4.13 -1.28 -1.32
C GLY A 269 -3.98 0.15 -0.81
N VAL A 270 -4.26 0.39 0.48
CA VAL A 270 -4.10 1.72 1.09
C VAL A 270 -2.63 2.12 1.17
N LEU A 271 -1.72 1.22 1.52
CA LEU A 271 -0.28 1.49 1.50
C LEU A 271 0.20 1.89 0.09
N ALA A 272 -0.29 1.22 -0.96
CA ALA A 272 0.02 1.59 -2.33
C ALA A 272 -0.50 2.99 -2.68
N ILE A 273 -1.75 3.31 -2.31
CA ILE A 273 -2.32 4.66 -2.47
C ILE A 273 -1.47 5.68 -1.73
N GLN A 274 -1.03 5.37 -0.51
CA GLN A 274 -0.23 6.26 0.32
C GLN A 274 1.15 6.51 -0.30
N ILE A 275 1.86 5.47 -0.75
CA ILE A 275 3.16 5.60 -1.42
C ILE A 275 3.03 6.46 -2.70
N ILE A 276 2.03 6.18 -3.55
CA ILE A 276 1.81 6.94 -4.79
C ILE A 276 1.50 8.40 -4.47
N THR A 277 0.63 8.65 -3.49
CA THR A 277 0.21 10.01 -3.13
C THR A 277 1.31 10.79 -2.42
N THR A 278 2.12 10.16 -1.58
CA THR A 278 3.34 10.75 -1.03
C THR A 278 4.34 11.09 -2.13
N ALA A 279 4.48 10.25 -3.16
CA ALA A 279 5.34 10.58 -4.31
C ALA A 279 4.84 11.78 -5.13
N LEU A 280 3.51 11.96 -5.23
CA LEU A 280 2.89 13.05 -6.00
C LEU A 280 2.78 14.38 -5.24
N PHE A 281 2.47 14.32 -3.94
CA PHE A 281 2.09 15.48 -3.13
C PHE A 281 2.91 15.64 -1.86
N GLY A 282 3.73 14.65 -1.50
CA GLY A 282 4.57 14.71 -0.30
C GLY A 282 5.62 15.79 -0.44
N SER A 283 5.66 16.69 0.53
CA SER A 283 6.73 17.67 0.67
C SER A 283 7.57 17.27 1.88
N ASP A 284 8.86 17.04 1.70
CA ASP A 284 9.76 16.83 2.84
C ASP A 284 10.12 18.19 3.47
N PRO A 285 9.63 18.52 4.67
CA PRO A 285 9.98 19.77 5.34
C PRO A 285 11.46 19.82 5.76
N ASN A 286 12.15 18.67 5.87
CA ASN A 286 13.55 18.61 6.26
C ASN A 286 14.51 18.91 5.08
N ALA A 287 14.06 18.71 3.84
CA ALA A 287 14.82 19.10 2.64
C ALA A 287 15.00 20.63 2.51
N TYR A 288 14.10 21.41 3.12
CA TYR A 288 14.21 22.88 3.14
C TYR A 288 15.29 23.36 4.12
N GLN A 289 15.49 22.70 5.26
CA GLN A 289 16.48 23.09 6.27
C GLN A 289 17.92 22.84 5.83
N GLN A 290 18.19 21.80 5.03
CA GLN A 290 19.53 21.56 4.47
C GLN A 290 20.01 22.66 3.51
N ASN A 291 19.09 23.33 2.80
CA ASN A 291 19.43 24.41 1.87
C ASN A 291 19.72 25.75 2.56
N GLU A 292 19.17 25.99 3.76
CA GLU A 292 19.46 27.21 4.53
C GLU A 292 20.79 27.15 5.29
N HIS A 293 21.28 25.96 5.65
CA HIS A 293 22.63 25.81 6.22
C HIS A 293 23.75 25.77 5.17
N GLN A 294 23.43 25.79 3.88
CA GLN A 294 24.38 25.89 2.78
C GLN A 294 24.41 27.28 2.11
N ARG A 295 23.62 28.25 2.59
CA ARG A 295 23.69 29.67 2.20
C ARG A 295 24.26 30.52 3.33
#